data_AF-A0A926ZUK4-F1
#
_entry.id   AF-A0A926ZUK4-F1
#
_cell.length_a   1.000
_cell.length_b   1.000
_cell.length_c   1.000
_cell.angle_alpha   90.00
_cell.angle_beta   90.00
_cell.angle_gamma   90.00
#
_symmetry.space_group_name_H-M   'P 1'
#
loop_
_entity.id
_entity.type
_entity.pdbx_description
1 polymer ?
#
loop_
_entity_poly.entity_id
_entity_poly.type
_entity_poly.pdbx_seq_one_letter_code
_entity_poly.pdbx_strand_id
1 'polypeptide(L)'
;MPFEDWAALQRLLIWSADSPKALQPALEALHQALPETALTVLESPARPKSQLNEPLQTVQWLQQHPFDAAIIFSAPNQSPYAPAYLCYLAGIPVRIGQSREFGGQVLSHCFEPPAPLEPVDPHLHLLQAAGLL
;
A
#
# COMPACT_ATOMS: atom_id res chain seq x y z
N MET A 1 -4.28 14.27 7.25
CA MET A 1 -4.88 14.88 6.06
C MET A 1 -4.97 13.79 5.01
N PRO A 2 -6.11 13.58 4.34
CA PRO A 2 -6.19 12.66 3.20
C PRO A 2 -5.34 13.19 2.03
N PHE A 3 -4.88 12.29 1.17
CA PHE A 3 -4.26 12.68 -0.10
C PHE A 3 -5.39 13.06 -1.07
N GLU A 4 -5.30 14.22 -1.72
CA GLU A 4 -6.43 14.80 -2.50
C GLU A 4 -6.24 14.69 -4.02
N ASP A 5 -5.01 14.46 -4.51
CA ASP A 5 -4.67 14.47 -5.94
C ASP A 5 -4.67 13.07 -6.60
N TRP A 6 -5.64 12.25 -6.24
CA TRP A 6 -5.78 10.88 -6.76
C TRP A 6 -5.89 10.81 -8.29
N ALA A 7 -6.60 11.75 -8.90
CA ALA A 7 -6.82 11.80 -10.35
C ALA A 7 -5.55 12.10 -11.17
N ALA A 8 -4.49 12.61 -10.53
CA ALA A 8 -3.22 12.90 -11.19
C ALA A 8 -2.28 11.67 -11.26
N LEU A 9 -2.57 10.60 -10.50
CA LEU A 9 -1.71 9.43 -10.43
C LEU A 9 -1.74 8.64 -11.74
N GLN A 10 -0.55 8.36 -12.28
CA GLN A 10 -0.38 7.51 -13.44
C GLN A 10 -0.03 6.08 -13.04
N ARG A 11 0.73 5.91 -11.95
CA ARG A 11 1.23 4.60 -11.49
C ARG A 11 1.08 4.44 -9.99
N LEU A 12 0.27 3.48 -9.59
CA LEU A 12 0.01 3.15 -8.19
C LEU A 12 0.56 1.77 -7.86
N LEU A 13 1.44 1.72 -6.85
CA LEU A 13 1.90 0.47 -6.24
C LEU A 13 0.92 0.01 -5.16
N ILE A 14 0.57 -1.25 -5.17
CA ILE A 14 -0.21 -1.90 -4.12
C ILE A 14 0.68 -2.97 -3.49
N TRP A 15 1.06 -2.77 -2.24
CA TRP A 15 1.83 -3.74 -1.48
C TRP A 15 0.89 -4.52 -0.57
N SER A 16 0.91 -5.86 -0.65
CA SER A 16 0.13 -6.69 0.28
C SER A 16 0.76 -8.06 0.49
N ALA A 17 0.58 -8.63 1.68
CA ALA A 17 0.92 -10.03 1.97
C ALA A 17 -0.30 -10.97 1.84
N ASP A 18 -1.48 -10.42 1.52
CA ASP A 18 -2.72 -11.17 1.47
C ASP A 18 -2.89 -11.90 0.13
N SER A 19 -3.71 -12.95 0.17
CA SER A 19 -4.04 -13.69 -1.05
C SER A 19 -4.75 -12.79 -2.08
N PRO A 20 -4.57 -13.00 -3.39
CA PRO A 20 -5.26 -12.24 -4.42
C PRO A 20 -6.79 -12.17 -4.23
N LYS A 21 -7.41 -13.25 -3.71
CA LYS A 21 -8.85 -13.29 -3.42
C LYS A 21 -9.28 -12.31 -2.33
N ALA A 22 -8.45 -12.10 -1.30
CA ALA A 22 -8.72 -11.16 -0.21
C ALA A 22 -8.51 -9.70 -0.66
N LEU A 23 -7.64 -9.47 -1.64
CA LEU A 23 -7.42 -8.16 -2.25
C LEU A 23 -8.49 -7.78 -3.28
N GLN A 24 -9.19 -8.77 -3.86
CA GLN A 24 -10.11 -8.57 -4.97
C GLN A 24 -11.09 -7.39 -4.77
N PRO A 25 -11.79 -7.24 -3.63
CA PRO A 25 -12.73 -6.11 -3.46
C PRO A 25 -12.02 -4.76 -3.51
N ALA A 26 -10.83 -4.65 -2.93
CA ALA A 26 -10.04 -3.43 -2.93
C ALA A 26 -9.48 -3.11 -4.32
N LEU A 27 -9.05 -4.13 -5.08
CA LEU A 27 -8.59 -3.94 -6.46
C LEU A 27 -9.72 -3.48 -7.38
N GLU A 28 -10.92 -4.06 -7.25
CA GLU A 28 -12.09 -3.63 -7.98
C GLU A 28 -12.45 -2.17 -7.66
N ALA A 29 -12.45 -1.83 -6.38
CA ALA A 29 -12.75 -0.47 -5.93
C ALA A 29 -11.73 0.55 -6.44
N LEU A 30 -10.43 0.21 -6.41
CA LEU A 30 -9.36 1.03 -6.99
C LEU A 30 -9.51 1.19 -8.51
N HIS A 31 -9.85 0.13 -9.23
CA HIS A 31 -10.02 0.20 -10.68
C HIS A 31 -11.22 1.08 -11.08
N GLN A 32 -12.29 1.10 -10.26
CA GLN A 32 -13.43 1.98 -10.46
C GLN A 32 -13.10 3.44 -10.13
N ALA A 33 -12.37 3.69 -9.04
CA ALA A 33 -12.00 5.03 -8.61
C ALA A 33 -10.92 5.65 -9.52
N LEU A 34 -10.00 4.83 -10.03
CA LEU A 34 -8.82 5.23 -10.79
C LEU A 34 -8.68 4.45 -12.11
N PRO A 35 -9.61 4.65 -13.06
CA PRO A 35 -9.64 3.85 -14.29
C PRO A 35 -8.42 4.05 -15.19
N GLU A 36 -7.82 5.24 -15.16
CA GLU A 36 -6.65 5.60 -15.99
C GLU A 36 -5.31 5.31 -15.30
N THR A 37 -5.31 4.90 -14.03
CA THR A 37 -4.07 4.65 -13.26
C THR A 37 -3.61 3.21 -13.46
N ALA A 38 -2.34 3.03 -13.82
CA ALA A 38 -1.71 1.73 -13.91
C ALA A 38 -1.46 1.16 -12.49
N LEU A 39 -2.21 0.12 -12.14
CA LEU A 39 -2.08 -0.58 -10.86
C LEU A 39 -1.01 -1.68 -10.96
N THR A 40 -0.05 -1.68 -10.04
CA THR A 40 0.95 -2.75 -9.91
C THR A 40 0.85 -3.37 -8.51
N VAL A 41 0.55 -4.66 -8.44
CA VAL A 41 0.51 -5.41 -7.18
C VAL A 41 1.87 -6.05 -6.93
N LEU A 42 2.46 -5.73 -5.78
CA LEU A 42 3.67 -6.37 -5.28
C LEU A 42 3.31 -7.18 -4.04
N GLU A 43 3.37 -8.50 -4.19
CA GLU A 43 3.17 -9.40 -3.07
C GLU A 43 4.37 -9.32 -2.11
N SER A 44 4.09 -9.10 -0.83
CA SER A 44 5.09 -9.26 0.22
C SER A 44 5.51 -10.73 0.21
N PRO A 45 6.79 -11.05 0.00
CA PRO A 45 7.23 -12.43 0.02
C PRO A 45 7.15 -12.91 1.47
N ALA A 46 6.03 -13.53 1.84
CA ALA A 46 5.99 -14.48 2.92
C ALA A 46 7.01 -15.57 2.53
N ARG A 47 8.27 -15.43 2.99
CA ARG A 47 9.41 -16.24 2.49
C ARG A 47 9.06 -17.72 2.40
N PRO A 48 9.57 -18.47 1.38
CA PRO A 48 10.93 -18.29 0.84
C PRO A 48 11.14 -18.42 -0.70
N LYS A 49 12.25 -17.83 -1.20
CA LYS A 49 12.95 -18.05 -2.50
C LYS A 49 12.47 -17.35 -3.80
N SER A 50 11.88 -16.16 -3.76
CA SER A 50 11.76 -15.30 -4.98
C SER A 50 13.03 -14.44 -5.22
N GLN A 51 13.32 -14.03 -6.46
CA GLN A 51 14.56 -13.30 -6.80
C GLN A 51 14.65 -11.86 -6.24
N LEU A 52 13.62 -11.36 -5.55
CA LEU A 52 13.56 -10.04 -4.91
C LEU A 52 13.72 -10.10 -3.38
N ASN A 53 14.26 -11.19 -2.83
CA ASN A 53 14.29 -11.41 -1.37
C ASN A 53 15.21 -10.47 -0.58
N GLU A 54 16.07 -9.70 -1.25
CA GLU A 54 16.92 -8.73 -0.59
C GLU A 54 16.29 -7.34 -0.61
N PRO A 55 16.16 -6.66 0.55
CA PRO A 55 15.64 -5.30 0.63
C PRO A 55 16.25 -4.35 -0.42
N LEU A 56 17.55 -4.49 -0.68
CA LEU A 56 18.25 -3.68 -1.68
C LEU A 56 17.75 -3.93 -3.11
N GLN A 57 17.52 -5.19 -3.49
CA GLN A 57 17.00 -5.53 -4.82
C GLN A 57 15.57 -5.01 -4.99
N THR A 58 14.76 -5.05 -3.93
CA THR A 58 13.42 -4.48 -3.96
C THR A 58 13.47 -2.97 -4.13
N VAL A 59 14.32 -2.27 -3.37
CA VAL A 59 14.51 -0.81 -3.54
C VAL A 59 14.99 -0.47 -4.95
N GLN A 60 15.97 -1.21 -5.50
CA GLN A 60 16.46 -1.01 -6.86
C GLN A 60 15.37 -1.21 -7.90
N TRP A 61 14.56 -2.27 -7.77
CA TRP A 61 13.43 -2.50 -8.65
C TRP A 61 12.43 -1.35 -8.55
N LEU A 62 12.04 -0.94 -7.34
CA LEU A 62 11.13 0.19 -7.14
C LEU A 62 11.68 1.49 -7.74
N GLN A 63 12.98 1.76 -7.63
CA GLN A 63 13.61 2.96 -8.23
C GLN A 63 13.59 2.95 -9.77
N GLN A 64 13.52 1.78 -10.39
CA GLN A 64 13.40 1.65 -11.84
C GLN A 64 11.96 1.90 -12.34
N HIS A 65 10.98 1.98 -11.44
CA HIS A 65 9.58 2.19 -11.75
C HIS A 65 9.08 3.48 -11.08
N PRO A 66 8.71 4.51 -11.84
CA PRO A 66 8.29 5.78 -11.26
C PRO A 66 6.84 5.69 -10.78
N PHE A 67 6.65 5.09 -9.61
CA PHE A 67 5.38 5.07 -8.90
C PHE A 67 5.12 6.44 -8.27
N ASP A 68 3.92 6.96 -8.50
CA ASP A 68 3.48 8.23 -7.92
C ASP A 68 3.05 8.03 -6.46
N ALA A 69 2.49 6.86 -6.16
CA ALA A 69 2.03 6.49 -4.84
C ALA A 69 2.18 4.99 -4.55
N ALA A 70 2.18 4.63 -3.27
CA ALA A 70 2.10 3.26 -2.78
C ALA A 70 1.04 3.13 -1.68
N ILE A 71 0.12 2.16 -1.83
CA ILE A 71 -0.80 1.74 -0.77
C ILE A 71 -0.27 0.45 -0.16
N ILE A 72 -0.12 0.45 1.16
CA ILE A 72 0.39 -0.67 1.94
C ILE A 72 -0.77 -1.30 2.70
N PHE A 73 -1.21 -2.45 2.20
CA PHE A 73 -2.12 -3.32 2.91
C PHE A 73 -1.33 -4.24 3.85
N SER A 74 -1.72 -4.24 5.13
CA SER A 74 -1.08 -5.03 6.17
C SER A 74 -2.15 -5.78 6.96
N ALA A 75 -1.86 -7.04 7.25
CA ALA A 75 -2.71 -7.85 8.11
C ALA A 75 -2.80 -7.22 9.52
N PRO A 76 -3.88 -7.46 10.30
CA PRO A 76 -4.15 -6.79 11.58
C PRO A 76 -3.03 -6.84 12.63
N ASN A 77 -2.09 -7.80 12.52
CA ASN A 77 -0.96 -7.98 13.44
C ASN A 77 0.40 -7.75 12.77
N GLN A 78 0.43 -7.18 11.56
CA GLN A 78 1.66 -6.86 10.84
C GLN A 78 1.81 -5.35 10.72
N SER A 79 3.03 -4.88 10.92
CA SER A 79 3.35 -3.47 10.78
C SER A 79 3.50 -3.10 9.30
N PRO A 80 2.88 -2.00 8.82
CA PRO A 80 3.05 -1.53 7.44
C PRO A 80 4.42 -0.87 7.22
N TYR A 81 5.18 -0.60 8.28
CA TYR A 81 6.37 0.25 8.16
C TYR A 81 7.54 -0.43 7.45
N ALA A 82 7.66 -1.75 7.49
CA ALA A 82 8.71 -2.45 6.75
C ALA A 82 8.58 -2.24 5.22
N PRO A 83 7.45 -2.56 4.58
CA PRO A 83 7.27 -2.27 3.15
C PRO A 83 7.19 -0.78 2.84
N ALA A 84 6.60 0.04 3.71
CA ALA A 84 6.58 1.49 3.53
C ALA A 84 7.99 2.10 3.55
N TYR A 85 8.91 1.55 4.36
CA TYR A 85 10.30 2.00 4.41
C TYR A 85 11.06 1.68 3.12
N LEU A 86 10.78 0.53 2.48
CA LEU A 86 11.34 0.21 1.17
C LEU A 86 10.84 1.20 0.10
N CYS A 87 9.55 1.54 0.13
CA CYS A 87 8.96 2.56 -0.75
C CYS A 87 9.57 3.95 -0.51
N TYR A 88 9.83 4.30 0.76
CA TYR A 88 10.51 5.54 1.14
C TYR A 88 11.94 5.62 0.59
N LEU A 89 12.72 4.54 0.75
CA LEU A 89 14.09 4.47 0.21
C LEU A 89 14.11 4.49 -1.32
N ALA A 90 13.06 4.00 -1.96
CA ALA A 90 12.88 4.06 -3.41
C ALA A 90 12.46 5.44 -3.92
N GLY A 91 12.14 6.39 -3.02
CA GLY A 91 11.75 7.75 -3.39
C GLY A 91 10.28 7.90 -3.80
N ILE A 92 9.42 6.92 -3.54
CA ILE A 92 7.99 7.02 -3.86
C ILE A 92 7.37 8.09 -2.94
N PRO A 93 6.81 9.20 -3.46
CA PRO A 93 6.51 10.38 -2.65
C PRO A 93 5.28 10.19 -1.76
N VAL A 94 4.26 9.46 -2.22
CA VAL A 94 3.04 9.16 -1.48
C VAL A 94 3.05 7.70 -1.04
N ARG A 95 2.92 7.46 0.26
CA ARG A 95 2.96 6.16 0.93
C ARG A 95 1.86 6.12 1.98
N ILE A 96 0.87 5.26 1.78
CA ILE A 96 -0.40 5.22 2.52
C ILE A 96 -0.52 3.87 3.22
N GLY A 97 -0.99 3.86 4.47
CA GLY A 97 -1.20 2.63 5.23
C GLY A 97 -1.98 2.87 6.51
N GLN A 98 -2.29 1.79 7.23
CA GLN A 98 -2.95 1.85 8.53
C GLN A 98 -2.02 1.42 9.65
N SER A 99 -1.91 2.20 10.72
CA SER A 99 -1.18 1.77 11.93
C SER A 99 -1.61 2.57 13.16
N ARG A 100 -1.48 1.95 14.34
CA ARG A 100 -1.54 2.62 15.65
C ARG A 100 -0.15 2.89 16.22
N GLU A 101 0.90 2.40 15.57
CA GLU A 101 2.29 2.57 15.99
C GLU A 101 2.86 3.87 15.43
N PHE A 102 3.80 4.48 16.16
CA PHE A 102 4.56 5.61 15.65
C PHE A 102 5.63 5.14 14.65
N GLY A 103 5.55 5.58 13.40
CA GLY A 103 6.58 5.32 12.38
C GLY A 103 7.06 6.57 11.65
N GLY A 104 6.92 7.74 12.27
CA GLY A 104 7.39 9.01 11.73
C GLY A 104 6.80 9.33 10.35
N GLN A 105 7.66 9.69 9.39
CA GLN A 105 7.27 10.06 8.02
C GLN A 105 7.42 8.89 7.02
N VAL A 106 7.65 7.67 7.50
CA VAL A 106 7.79 6.49 6.63
C VAL A 106 6.50 6.25 5.87
N LEU A 107 5.35 6.30 6.55
CA LEU A 107 4.08 6.58 5.88
C LEU A 107 3.95 8.10 5.75
N SER A 108 3.68 8.57 4.53
CA SER A 108 3.32 9.98 4.32
C SER A 108 1.91 10.28 4.82
N HIS A 109 1.03 9.28 4.78
CA HIS A 109 -0.36 9.36 5.18
C HIS A 109 -0.68 8.08 5.96
N CYS A 110 -0.79 8.20 7.28
CA CYS A 110 -1.12 7.10 8.17
C CYS A 110 -2.58 7.27 8.63
N PHE A 111 -3.36 6.20 8.51
CA PHE A 111 -4.74 6.14 8.98
C PHE A 111 -4.86 5.18 10.14
N GLU A 112 -5.87 5.39 10.99
CA GLU A 112 -6.14 4.43 12.05
C GLU A 112 -6.78 3.16 11.46
N PRO A 113 -6.33 1.96 11.85
CA PRO A 113 -6.98 0.70 11.47
C PRO A 113 -8.33 0.56 12.19
N PRO A 114 -9.24 -0.29 11.67
CA PRO A 114 -10.55 -0.47 12.27
C PRO A 114 -10.45 -1.02 13.70
N ALA A 115 -11.51 -0.87 14.49
CA ALA A 115 -11.56 -1.50 15.80
C ALA A 115 -11.46 -3.04 15.63
N PRO A 116 -10.73 -3.77 16.48
CA PRO A 116 -10.49 -5.22 16.27
C PRO A 116 -11.74 -6.10 16.18
N LEU A 117 -12.88 -5.64 16.69
CA LEU A 117 -14.14 -6.37 16.70
C LEU A 117 -15.13 -5.87 15.63
N GLU A 118 -14.73 -4.88 14.83
CA GLU A 118 -15.56 -4.32 13.80
C GLU A 118 -15.52 -5.21 12.54
N PRO A 119 -16.66 -5.63 12.00
CA PRO A 119 -16.72 -6.54 10.86
C PRO A 119 -16.54 -5.78 9.53
N VAL A 120 -15.46 -5.01 9.42
CA VAL A 120 -15.12 -4.24 8.21
C VAL A 120 -13.89 -4.82 7.53
N ASP A 121 -13.89 -4.82 6.20
CA ASP A 121 -12.71 -5.16 5.43
C ASP A 121 -11.63 -4.08 5.62
N PRO A 122 -10.42 -4.43 6.12
CA PRO A 122 -9.39 -3.44 6.43
C PRO A 122 -8.87 -2.73 5.18
N HIS A 123 -8.84 -3.39 4.02
CA HIS A 123 -8.39 -2.79 2.77
C HIS A 123 -9.38 -1.74 2.30
N LEU A 124 -10.68 -2.07 2.26
CA LEU A 124 -11.72 -1.11 1.89
C LEU A 124 -11.80 0.06 2.89
N HIS A 125 -11.62 -0.20 4.18
CA HIS A 125 -11.56 0.86 5.17
C HIS A 125 -10.40 1.83 4.89
N LEU A 126 -9.21 1.33 4.54
CA LEU A 126 -8.08 2.19 4.18
C LEU A 126 -8.41 3.05 2.95
N LEU A 127 -8.99 2.46 1.91
CA LEU A 127 -9.36 3.21 0.70
C LEU A 127 -10.36 4.32 1.02
N GLN A 128 -11.39 4.03 1.82
CA GLN A 128 -12.36 5.03 2.25
C GLN A 128 -11.71 6.14 3.09
N ALA A 129 -10.87 5.78 4.06
CA ALA A 129 -10.15 6.75 4.89
C ALA A 129 -9.21 7.64 4.05
N ALA A 130 -8.65 7.10 2.97
CA ALA A 130 -7.78 7.79 2.04
C ALA A 130 -8.54 8.63 0.99
N GLY A 131 -9.88 8.59 0.97
CA GLY A 131 -10.73 9.35 0.05
C GLY A 131 -10.88 8.75 -1.34
N LEU A 132 -10.63 7.44 -1.49
CA LEU A 132 -10.80 6.70 -2.75
C LEU A 132 -12.19 6.07 -2.91
N LEU A 133 -13.00 6.04 -1.85
CA LEU A 133 -14.36 5.50 -1.80
C LEU A 133 -15.32 6.46 -1.11
#